data_AF-A0A5D2L5T9-F1
#
_entry.id   AF-A0A5D2L5T9-F1
#
_cell.length_a   1.000
_cell.length_b   1.000
_cell.length_c   1.000
_cell.angle_alpha   90.00
_cell.angle_beta   90.00
_cell.angle_gamma   90.00
#
_symmetry.space_group_name_H-M   'P 1'
#
loop_
_entity.id
_entity.type
_entity.pdbx_description
1 polymer ?
#
loop_
_entity_poly.entity_id
_entity_poly.type
_entity_poly.pdbx_seq_one_letter_code
_entity_poly.pdbx_strand_id
1 'polypeptide(L)'
;MARQSFRDNRFHKKHSSDLLMRIQFAEEKQSVTNLPQTKLEEFEDVKEEAVMTTLCSALDFYSTIQTDDGHWPGDYGGTMFLLPGLIRLNKAISDSDLFVNVEITNVFSVA
;
A
#
# COMPACT_ATOMS: atom_id res chain seq x y z
N MET A 1 -9.71 9.94 -8.04
CA MET A 1 -9.06 9.70 -9.38
C MET A 1 -8.05 8.53 -9.40
N ALA A 2 -7.62 8.05 -8.24
CA ALA A 2 -6.54 7.07 -8.08
C ALA A 2 -6.75 5.72 -8.82
N ARG A 3 -7.98 5.18 -8.76
CA ARG A 3 -8.33 3.88 -9.37
C ARG A 3 -8.17 3.84 -10.89
N GLN A 4 -8.46 4.95 -11.57
CA GLN A 4 -8.33 5.05 -13.01
C GLN A 4 -6.85 5.05 -13.41
N SER A 5 -6.02 5.85 -12.72
CA SER A 5 -4.57 5.89 -12.95
C SER A 5 -3.90 4.53 -12.77
N PHE A 6 -4.30 3.76 -11.74
CA PHE A 6 -3.82 2.39 -11.56
C PHE A 6 -4.21 1.49 -12.74
N ARG A 7 -5.48 1.52 -13.17
CA ARG A 7 -5.96 0.70 -14.29
C ARG A 7 -5.16 0.93 -15.56
N ASP A 8 -4.82 2.19 -15.85
CA ASP A 8 -4.11 2.58 -17.07
C ASP A 8 -2.62 2.21 -17.02
N ASN A 9 -2.01 2.16 -15.83
CA ASN A 9 -0.55 1.96 -15.68
C ASN A 9 -0.13 0.57 -15.19
N ARG A 10 -1.08 -0.32 -14.82
CA ARG A 10 -0.81 -1.61 -14.15
C ARG A 10 0.15 -2.56 -14.87
N PHE A 11 0.34 -2.41 -16.17
CA PHE A 11 1.26 -3.26 -16.96
C PHE A 11 2.64 -2.61 -17.18
N HIS A 12 2.74 -1.29 -17.03
CA HIS A 12 3.97 -0.51 -17.21
C HIS A 12 4.70 -0.26 -15.89
N LYS A 13 3.94 -0.04 -14.80
CA LYS A 13 4.47 0.07 -13.44
C LYS A 13 4.09 -1.19 -12.66
N LYS A 14 5.01 -2.14 -12.59
CA LYS A 14 4.84 -3.42 -11.88
C LYS A 14 5.12 -3.35 -10.39
N HIS A 15 5.72 -2.25 -9.91
CA HIS A 15 6.02 -2.09 -8.50
C HIS A 15 4.74 -1.82 -7.71
N SER A 16 4.60 -2.56 -6.61
CA SER A 16 3.77 -2.17 -5.50
C SER A 16 4.32 -0.84 -4.99
N SER A 17 3.48 0.18 -4.96
CA SER A 17 3.83 1.50 -4.48
C SER A 17 2.64 2.04 -3.72
N ASP A 18 2.93 2.65 -2.58
CA ASP A 18 1.94 3.30 -1.73
C ASP A 18 1.23 4.48 -2.38
N LEU A 19 1.59 4.87 -3.61
CA LEU A 19 1.00 6.03 -4.26
C LEU A 19 -0.53 5.97 -4.32
N LEU A 20 -1.11 4.80 -4.64
CA LEU A 20 -2.57 4.65 -4.71
C LEU A 20 -3.21 4.84 -3.33
N MET A 21 -2.61 4.22 -2.31
CA MET A 21 -3.04 4.35 -0.92
C MET A 21 -2.95 5.80 -0.45
N ARG A 22 -1.82 6.47 -0.65
CA ARG A 22 -1.61 7.88 -0.27
C ARG A 22 -2.63 8.83 -0.90
N ILE A 23 -2.98 8.61 -2.18
CA ILE A 23 -4.04 9.41 -2.84
C ILE A 23 -5.40 9.18 -2.17
N GLN A 24 -5.73 7.93 -1.81
CA GLN A 24 -6.98 7.62 -1.13
C GLN A 24 -7.07 8.30 0.25
N PHE A 25 -6.02 8.19 1.08
CA PHE A 25 -5.98 8.84 2.40
C PHE A 25 -6.09 10.37 2.30
N ALA A 26 -5.40 10.98 1.33
CA ALA A 26 -5.47 12.41 1.09
C ALA A 26 -6.87 12.87 0.65
N GLU A 27 -7.56 12.10 -0.21
CA GLU A 27 -8.96 12.35 -0.61
C GLU A 27 -9.91 12.25 0.60
N GLU A 28 -9.74 11.25 1.48
CA GLU A 28 -10.58 11.03 2.66
C GLU A 28 -10.44 12.11 3.73
N LYS A 29 -9.21 12.54 4.02
CA LYS A 29 -8.94 13.58 5.03
C LYS A 29 -9.18 15.02 4.56
N GLN A 30 -9.58 15.21 3.29
CA GLN A 30 -9.73 16.53 2.65
C GLN A 30 -8.51 17.44 2.87
N SER A 31 -7.32 16.84 2.95
CA SER A 31 -6.10 17.57 3.29
C SER A 31 -5.60 18.36 2.09
N VAL A 32 -5.32 19.64 2.30
CA VAL A 32 -4.78 20.54 1.27
C VAL A 32 -3.37 20.07 0.91
N THR A 33 -3.20 19.55 -0.31
CA THR A 33 -1.91 19.07 -0.85
C THR A 33 -0.96 20.20 -1.27
N ASN A 34 -1.38 21.47 -1.16
CA ASN A 34 -0.58 22.64 -1.50
C ASN A 34 0.28 23.08 -0.32
N LEU A 35 1.19 22.19 0.11
CA LEU A 35 2.19 22.55 1.11
C LEU A 35 3.33 23.32 0.43
N PRO A 36 3.80 24.43 1.03
CA PRO A 36 4.93 25.17 0.49
C PRO A 36 6.16 24.26 0.43
N GLN A 37 6.67 24.04 -0.78
CA GLN A 37 7.92 23.33 -1.03
C GLN A 37 9.03 24.35 -1.21
N THR A 38 9.92 24.45 -0.24
CA THR A 38 11.16 25.22 -0.38
C THR A 38 12.15 24.37 -1.18
N LYS A 39 12.31 24.66 -2.48
CA LYS A 39 13.38 24.07 -3.29
C LYS A 39 14.67 24.84 -3.02
N LEU A 40 15.64 24.19 -2.40
CA LEU A 40 16.99 24.72 -2.23
C LEU A 40 17.84 24.33 -3.44
N GLU A 41 18.62 25.27 -3.97
CA GLU A 41 19.64 25.00 -4.99
C GLU A 41 20.85 24.30 -4.34
N GLU A 42 21.61 23.51 -5.10
CA GLU A 42 22.71 22.63 -4.62
C GLU A 42 23.84 23.36 -3.85
N PHE A 43 23.88 24.69 -3.89
CA PHE A 43 24.95 25.53 -3.32
C PHE A 43 24.45 26.69 -2.45
N GLU A 44 23.19 26.66 -2.00
CA GLU A 44 22.63 27.70 -1.14
C GLU A 44 22.80 27.33 0.34
N ASP A 45 23.26 28.27 1.17
CA ASP A 45 23.36 28.07 2.62
C ASP A 45 21.97 27.77 3.21
N VAL A 46 21.87 26.66 3.93
CA VAL A 46 20.61 26.21 4.55
C VAL A 46 20.19 27.19 5.64
N LYS A 47 19.16 28.00 5.35
CA LYS A 47 18.55 28.92 6.33
C LYS A 47 17.65 28.17 7.31
N GLU A 48 17.64 28.59 8.57
CA GLU A 48 16.77 28.01 9.61
C GLU A 48 15.29 28.03 9.22
N GLU A 49 14.83 29.12 8.59
CA GLU A 49 13.45 29.27 8.09
C GLU A 49 13.10 28.20 7.04
N ALA A 50 14.05 27.85 6.15
CA ALA A 50 13.85 26.81 5.15
C ALA A 50 13.71 25.43 5.79
N VAL A 51 14.50 25.14 6.83
CA VAL A 51 14.40 23.90 7.61
C VAL A 51 13.06 23.82 8.31
N MET A 52 12.65 24.89 9.01
CA MET A 52 11.38 24.93 9.72
C MET A 52 10.18 24.76 8.77
N THR A 53 10.19 25.46 7.64
CA THR A 53 9.12 25.33 6.63
C THR A 53 9.05 23.91 6.08
N THR A 54 10.19 23.30 5.77
CA THR A 54 10.26 21.93 5.26
C THR A 54 9.78 20.91 6.29
N LEU A 55 10.15 21.08 7.56
CA LEU A 55 9.74 20.20 8.65
C LEU A 55 8.23 20.28 8.89
N CYS A 56 7.65 21.49 8.94
CA CYS A 56 6.21 21.67 9.08
C CYS A 56 5.47 21.01 7.91
N SER A 57 5.90 21.24 6.67
CA SER A 57 5.33 20.59 5.49
C SER A 57 5.45 19.06 5.55
N ALA A 58 6.57 18.52 6.05
CA ALA A 58 6.73 17.08 6.21
C ALA A 58 5.75 16.52 7.25
N LEU A 59 5.62 17.16 8.41
CA LEU A 59 4.70 16.74 9.47
C LEU A 59 3.24 16.81 9.02
N ASP A 60 2.86 17.89 8.34
CA ASP A 60 1.52 18.05 7.75
C ASP A 60 1.25 16.91 6.76
N PHE A 61 2.20 16.61 5.87
CA PHE A 61 2.09 15.49 4.93
C PHE A 61 1.91 14.15 5.64
N TYR A 62 2.76 13.83 6.63
CA TYR A 62 2.65 12.55 7.36
C TYR A 62 1.36 12.44 8.16
N SER A 63 0.80 13.55 8.64
CA SER A 63 -0.54 13.57 9.26
C SER A 63 -1.64 13.14 8.26
N THR A 64 -1.51 13.51 6.98
CA THR A 64 -2.52 13.15 5.95
C THR A 64 -2.61 11.64 5.71
N ILE A 65 -1.51 10.91 5.87
CA ILE A 65 -1.42 9.47 5.59
C ILE A 65 -1.48 8.59 6.85
N GLN A 66 -1.64 9.19 8.04
CA GLN A 66 -1.85 8.44 9.28
C GLN A 66 -3.24 7.80 9.29
N THR A 67 -3.39 6.58 9.79
CA THR A 67 -4.70 5.93 9.96
C THR A 67 -5.42 6.39 11.23
N ASP A 68 -6.70 6.07 11.35
CA ASP A 68 -7.54 6.45 12.50
C ASP A 68 -7.09 5.83 13.83
N ASP A 69 -6.45 4.66 13.78
CA ASP A 69 -5.82 3.98 14.93
C ASP A 69 -4.36 4.45 15.17
N GLY A 70 -3.88 5.41 14.37
CA GLY A 70 -2.64 6.14 14.60
C GLY A 70 -1.39 5.56 13.94
N HIS A 71 -1.48 4.47 13.18
CA HIS A 71 -0.34 3.90 12.46
C HIS A 71 -0.12 4.56 11.09
N TRP A 72 1.03 4.27 10.46
CA TRP A 72 1.34 4.70 9.09
C TRP A 72 1.43 3.47 8.20
N PRO A 73 0.41 3.21 7.36
CA PRO A 73 0.47 2.10 6.44
C PRO A 73 1.52 2.40 5.38
N GLY A 74 2.24 1.36 4.99
CA GLY A 74 3.29 1.44 4.00
C GLY A 74 3.52 0.09 3.36
N ASP A 75 3.88 0.12 2.10
CA ASP A 75 4.17 -1.06 1.32
C ASP A 75 5.50 -1.64 1.79
N TYR A 76 5.40 -2.72 2.55
CA TYR A 76 6.54 -3.52 2.99
C TYR A 76 6.87 -4.63 1.99
N GLY A 77 6.56 -4.42 0.72
CA GLY A 77 7.01 -5.23 -0.39
C GLY A 77 8.49 -5.03 -0.69
N GLY A 78 9.07 -5.97 -1.43
CA GLY A 78 10.45 -5.88 -1.90
C GLY A 78 10.70 -6.93 -2.97
N THR A 79 11.29 -8.05 -2.58
CA THR A 79 11.46 -9.20 -3.46
C THR A 79 10.19 -10.07 -3.48
N MET A 80 9.65 -10.33 -4.67
CA MET A 80 8.40 -11.08 -4.88
C MET A 80 8.50 -12.60 -4.57
N PHE A 81 9.35 -13.06 -3.65
CA PHE A 81 9.49 -14.49 -3.35
C PHE A 81 8.37 -15.03 -2.45
N LEU A 82 7.65 -14.17 -1.73
CA LEU A 82 6.55 -14.56 -0.84
C LEU A 82 5.31 -15.02 -1.62
N LEU A 83 5.00 -14.37 -2.75
CA LEU A 83 3.80 -14.65 -3.55
C LEU A 83 3.74 -16.09 -4.11
N PRO A 84 4.81 -16.64 -4.71
CA PRO A 84 4.80 -18.04 -5.15
C PRO A 84 4.59 -19.06 -4.03
N GLY A 85 5.07 -18.78 -2.82
CA GLY A 85 4.84 -19.62 -1.64
C GLY A 85 3.37 -19.61 -1.22
N LEU A 86 2.78 -18.41 -1.13
CA LEU A 86 1.38 -18.23 -0.74
C LEU A 86 0.41 -18.90 -1.73
N ILE A 87 0.65 -18.77 -3.04
CA ILE A 87 -0.20 -19.39 -4.08
C ILE A 87 -0.18 -20.92 -3.95
N ARG A 88 1.00 -21.52 -3.70
CA ARG A 88 1.12 -22.97 -3.53
C ARG A 88 0.42 -23.46 -2.27
N LEU A 89 0.57 -22.75 -1.16
CA LEU A 89 -0.12 -23.07 0.09
C LEU A 89 -1.64 -22.98 -0.05
N ASN A 90 -2.16 -21.92 -0.66
CA ASN A 90 -3.59 -21.75 -0.86
C ASN A 90 -4.20 -22.88 -1.73
N LYS A 91 -3.48 -23.28 -2.79
CA LYS A 91 -3.87 -24.44 -3.60
C LYS A 91 -3.87 -25.74 -2.79
N ALA A 92 -2.85 -25.98 -1.99
CA ALA A 92 -2.77 -27.19 -1.15
C ALA A 92 -3.93 -27.26 -0.15
N ILE A 93 -4.29 -26.13 0.49
CA ILE A 93 -5.42 -26.04 1.41
C ILE A 93 -6.75 -26.34 0.67
N SER A 94 -6.95 -25.72 -0.49
CA SER A 94 -8.16 -25.94 -1.29
C SER A 94 -8.29 -27.39 -1.78
N ASP A 95 -7.18 -28.00 -2.21
CA ASP A 95 -7.14 -29.40 -2.64
C ASP A 95 -7.37 -30.35 -1.44
N SER A 96 -6.91 -30.00 -0.23
CA SER A 96 -7.22 -30.78 0.99
C SER A 96 -8.67 -30.65 1.43
N ASP A 97 -9.27 -29.46 1.36
CA ASP A 97 -10.69 -29.27 1.67
C ASP A 97 -11.56 -30.00 0.66
N LEU A 98 -11.18 -30.02 -0.63
CA LEU A 98 -11.84 -30.83 -1.65
C LEU A 98 -11.72 -32.32 -1.33
N PHE A 99 -10.54 -32.79 -0.89
CA PHE A 99 -10.31 -34.18 -0.51
C PHE A 99 -11.16 -34.59 0.69
N VAL A 100 -11.20 -33.78 1.75
CA VAL A 100 -12.03 -34.03 2.94
C VAL A 100 -13.51 -34.05 2.58
N ASN A 101 -13.98 -33.12 1.73
CA ASN A 101 -15.37 -33.10 1.28
C ASN A 101 -15.72 -34.34 0.43
N VAL A 102 -14.84 -34.80 -0.45
CA VAL A 102 -15.04 -36.03 -1.24
C VAL A 102 -15.05 -37.27 -0.35
N GLU A 103 -14.17 -37.34 0.64
CA GLU A 103 -14.09 -38.47 1.56
C GLU A 103 -15.35 -38.54 2.46
N ILE A 104 -15.78 -37.41 3.02
CA ILE A 104 -17.03 -37.32 3.79
C ILE A 104 -18.24 -37.71 2.93
N THR A 105 -18.33 -37.20 1.69
CA THR A 105 -19.45 -37.52 0.78
C THR A 105 -19.46 -39.01 0.42
N ASN A 106 -18.28 -39.63 0.20
CA ASN A 106 -18.19 -41.06 -0.06
C ASN A 106 -18.55 -41.92 1.17
N VAL A 107 -18.16 -41.51 2.38
CA VAL A 107 -18.51 -42.21 3.62
C VAL A 107 -20.03 -42.21 3.86
N PHE A 108 -20.74 -41.13 3.49
CA PHE A 108 -22.20 -41.07 3.61
C PHE A 108 -22.98 -41.63 2.42
N SER A 109 -22.31 -41.92 1.29
CA SER A 109 -22.95 -42.51 0.08
C SER A 109 -22.93 -44.05 0.09
N VAL A 110 -22.12 -44.67 0.97
CA VAL A 110 -22.00 -46.14 1.10
C VAL A 110 -22.79 -46.68 2.31
N ALA A 111 -23.60 -45.85 2.96
CA ALA A 111 -24.55 -46.23 4.02
C ALA A 111 -26.00 -46.16 3.49
#